data_AF-A0A7S4EFK7-F1
#
_entry.id   AF-A0A7S4EFK7-F1
#
_cell.length_a   1.000
_cell.length_b   1.000
_cell.length_c   1.000
_cell.angle_alpha   90.00
_cell.angle_beta   90.00
_cell.angle_gamma   90.00
#
_symmetry.space_group_name_H-M   'P 1'
#
loop_
_entity.id
_entity.type
_entity.pdbx_description
1 polymer ?
#
loop_
_entity_poly.entity_id
_entity_poly.type
_entity_poly.pdbx_seq_one_letter_code
_entity_poly.pdbx_strand_id
1 'polypeptide(L)'
;MVFVSIFSRAALAANSKKLVGTTVARTLSSVAPAWEGGVPESVKRVGKTSAFPNEYPGMIYEFNWALNGDGVTPLKRSAFRINKPLDLKVAGLSLPKTNPLKVRGKPIPEAGTEALSFESFDQFCQEARDQLSLSDSLFCPEGHVPGTHTGVRVISNSSTLAPNLLGYLDRCPKKSPPGSMPITCFVLEGHAEEFSGYSIEEIEVPIAPEEGVSVFDLGYQPKEAKSVATVVVVGANPDLANIVAGVEASQKALAEDEIERAKKTEETAE
;
A
#
# COMPACT_ATOMS: atom_id res chain seq x y z
N MET A 1 15.08 3.98 67.42
CA MET A 1 15.98 3.07 68.15
C MET A 1 15.17 2.30 69.17
N VAL A 2 14.93 0.99 68.96
CA VAL A 2 14.93 -0.12 69.94
C VAL A 2 14.76 -1.41 69.11
N PHE A 3 15.38 -2.48 69.60
CA PHE A 3 15.84 -3.69 68.94
C PHE A 3 14.79 -4.79 68.64
N VAL A 4 15.16 -5.55 67.59
CA VAL A 4 14.96 -6.96 67.20
C VAL A 4 14.72 -8.00 68.31
N SER A 5 13.87 -9.03 68.06
CA SER A 5 14.20 -10.50 68.06
C SER A 5 12.97 -11.41 68.35
N ILE A 6 12.43 -12.21 67.40
CA ILE A 6 12.64 -13.64 67.00
C ILE A 6 12.05 -14.73 67.94
N PHE A 7 11.46 -15.78 67.29
CA PHE A 7 11.11 -17.17 67.69
C PHE A 7 9.65 -17.39 68.16
N SER A 8 8.90 -18.48 67.85
CA SER A 8 8.94 -19.56 66.85
C SER A 8 7.75 -20.51 67.07
N ARG A 9 7.32 -21.19 65.98
CA ARG A 9 6.75 -22.57 65.86
C ARG A 9 5.34 -22.99 66.35
N ALA A 10 4.65 -23.66 65.40
CA ALA A 10 3.83 -24.90 65.49
C ALA A 10 2.40 -24.80 66.10
N ALA A 11 1.36 -25.53 65.69
CA ALA A 11 1.09 -26.54 64.64
C ALA A 11 -0.44 -26.87 64.62
N LEU A 12 -0.81 -27.83 63.74
CA LEU A 12 -2.08 -28.60 63.64
C LEU A 12 -3.31 -27.91 63.02
N ALA A 13 -4.23 -28.58 62.33
CA ALA A 13 -4.33 -29.85 61.61
C ALA A 13 -5.78 -29.93 61.07
N ALA A 14 -6.00 -30.80 60.06
CA ALA A 14 -7.27 -31.40 59.62
C ALA A 14 -8.25 -30.55 58.80
N ASN A 15 -9.10 -31.09 57.90
CA ASN A 15 -9.24 -32.33 57.12
C ASN A 15 -10.66 -32.23 56.53
N SER A 16 -10.87 -32.32 55.21
CA SER A 16 -12.00 -33.09 54.67
C SER A 16 -12.02 -33.09 53.14
N LYS A 17 -11.92 -34.32 52.63
CA LYS A 17 -12.12 -34.77 51.26
C LYS A 17 -13.50 -34.40 50.70
N LYS A 18 -13.58 -34.18 49.39
CA LYS A 18 -14.64 -34.79 48.55
C LYS A 18 -14.13 -35.00 47.13
N LEU A 19 -14.22 -36.24 46.69
CA LEU A 19 -13.78 -36.79 45.42
C LEU A 19 -14.94 -37.65 44.94
N VAL A 20 -15.62 -37.28 43.85
CA VAL A 20 -16.51 -38.10 43.01
C VAL A 20 -16.69 -37.31 41.71
N GLY A 21 -16.53 -37.80 40.49
CA GLY A 21 -16.30 -39.16 40.04
C GLY A 21 -15.80 -39.15 38.59
N THR A 22 -15.06 -40.21 38.28
CA THR A 22 -14.44 -40.55 37.01
C THR A 22 -15.50 -40.98 35.99
N THR A 23 -15.38 -40.55 34.74
CA THR A 23 -15.87 -41.35 33.60
C THR A 23 -14.70 -41.58 32.65
N VAL A 24 -14.45 -42.86 32.37
CA VAL A 24 -13.25 -43.41 31.77
C VAL A 24 -13.40 -43.51 30.25
N ALA A 25 -12.38 -42.97 29.58
CA ALA A 25 -11.73 -43.39 28.34
C ALA A 25 -12.55 -43.87 27.12
N ARG A 26 -12.18 -43.33 25.95
CA ARG A 26 -11.54 -44.15 24.90
C ARG A 26 -10.57 -43.32 24.07
N THR A 27 -9.49 -44.00 23.71
CA THR A 27 -8.18 -43.56 23.25
C THR A 27 -8.05 -43.51 21.73
N LEU A 28 -7.31 -42.49 21.26
CA LEU A 28 -6.31 -42.46 20.18
C LEU A 28 -6.71 -42.69 18.71
N SER A 29 -6.62 -41.62 17.91
CA SER A 29 -5.78 -41.53 16.68
C SER A 29 -5.67 -40.04 16.25
N SER A 30 -4.66 -39.31 16.72
CA SER A 30 -3.51 -38.80 15.93
C SER A 30 -3.82 -37.71 14.89
N VAL A 31 -3.73 -36.44 15.29
CA VAL A 31 -3.12 -35.39 14.46
C VAL A 31 -1.95 -34.84 15.27
N ALA A 32 -0.74 -35.00 14.74
CA ALA A 32 0.49 -34.52 15.33
C ALA A 32 0.59 -32.98 15.25
N PRO A 33 1.40 -32.34 16.10
CA PRO A 33 1.29 -30.93 16.44
C PRO A 33 2.04 -30.04 15.45
N ALA A 34 1.45 -28.88 15.12
CA ALA A 34 2.19 -27.77 14.53
C ALA A 34 2.61 -26.81 15.65
N TRP A 35 3.86 -26.98 16.05
CA TRP A 35 4.76 -25.99 16.64
C TRP A 35 4.36 -25.29 17.94
N GLU A 36 4.97 -25.78 19.02
CA GLU A 36 5.22 -25.09 20.28
C GLU A 36 6.09 -23.86 20.05
N GLY A 37 5.46 -22.69 20.06
CA GLY A 37 6.13 -21.39 20.10
C GLY A 37 5.20 -20.30 20.58
N GLY A 38 4.23 -20.67 21.42
CA GLY A 38 3.31 -19.75 22.07
C GLY A 38 4.10 -18.75 22.91
N VAL A 39 3.85 -17.47 22.66
CA VAL A 39 4.46 -16.34 23.36
C VAL A 39 4.46 -16.58 24.87
N PRO A 40 5.61 -16.41 25.57
CA PRO A 40 5.71 -16.69 27.00
C PRO A 40 4.70 -15.86 27.82
N GLU A 41 4.16 -16.44 28.89
CA GLU A 41 3.16 -15.84 29.78
C GLU A 41 3.60 -14.51 30.43
N SER A 42 4.88 -14.15 30.33
CA SER A 42 5.42 -12.85 30.75
C SER A 42 5.01 -11.70 29.81
N VAL A 43 4.50 -11.98 28.62
CA VAL A 43 3.98 -10.97 27.68
C VAL A 43 2.54 -10.65 28.02
N LYS A 44 2.33 -9.75 28.98
CA LYS A 44 1.02 -9.11 29.18
C LYS A 44 0.65 -8.32 27.92
N ARG A 45 -0.32 -8.83 27.17
CA ARG A 45 -0.96 -8.14 26.04
C ARG A 45 -1.67 -6.89 26.57
N VAL A 46 -1.12 -5.71 26.30
CA VAL A 46 -1.71 -4.43 26.72
C VAL A 46 -2.54 -3.87 25.55
N GLY A 47 -3.82 -4.27 25.45
CA GLY A 47 -4.74 -3.72 24.46
C GLY A 47 -6.10 -4.43 24.44
N LYS A 48 -7.20 -3.65 24.35
CA LYS A 48 -8.58 -4.17 24.27
C LYS A 48 -8.86 -4.80 22.90
N THR A 49 -9.35 -6.04 22.92
CA THR A 49 -9.81 -6.86 21.79
C THR A 49 -11.17 -6.40 21.25
N SER A 50 -11.30 -5.18 20.73
CA SER A 50 -12.61 -4.71 20.22
C SER A 50 -12.55 -3.83 18.97
N ALA A 51 -11.92 -4.33 17.91
CA ALA A 51 -12.36 -4.18 16.51
C ALA A 51 -11.34 -4.91 15.63
N PHE A 52 -11.75 -6.05 15.07
CA PHE A 52 -10.99 -6.67 13.98
C PHE A 52 -11.60 -6.16 12.66
N PRO A 53 -10.81 -5.70 11.69
CA PRO A 53 -9.34 -5.60 11.73
C PRO A 53 -8.87 -4.51 12.71
N ASN A 54 -7.74 -4.75 13.39
CA ASN A 54 -7.08 -3.75 14.25
C ASN A 54 -6.45 -2.68 13.36
N GLU A 55 -7.27 -1.85 12.72
CA GLU A 55 -6.81 -0.77 11.88
C GLU A 55 -6.29 0.37 12.75
N TYR A 56 -5.14 0.89 12.36
CA TYR A 56 -4.57 2.12 12.90
C TYR A 56 -3.97 2.92 11.75
N PRO A 57 -3.69 4.22 11.92
CA PRO A 57 -3.09 4.99 10.83
C PRO A 57 -1.79 4.35 10.34
N GLY A 58 -1.69 4.11 9.04
CA GLY A 58 -0.58 3.33 8.46
C GLY A 58 -0.86 1.83 8.29
N MET A 59 -1.96 1.31 8.83
CA MET A 59 -2.39 -0.08 8.70
C MET A 59 -3.89 -0.16 8.38
N ILE A 60 -4.24 0.37 7.21
CA ILE A 60 -5.61 0.35 6.68
C ILE A 60 -5.70 -0.84 5.71
N TYR A 61 -6.61 -1.78 5.98
CA TYR A 61 -6.67 -3.03 5.24
C TYR A 61 -6.97 -2.81 3.75
N GLU A 62 -7.99 -1.99 3.45
CA GLU A 62 -8.37 -1.64 2.08
C GLU A 62 -7.21 -1.02 1.30
N PHE A 63 -6.42 -0.17 1.97
CA PHE A 63 -5.30 0.50 1.32
C PHE A 63 -4.13 -0.45 1.07
N ASN A 64 -3.83 -1.34 2.01
CA ASN A 64 -2.82 -2.37 1.81
C ASN A 64 -3.20 -3.33 0.67
N TRP A 65 -4.49 -3.64 0.52
CA TRP A 65 -4.98 -4.41 -0.63
C TRP A 65 -4.80 -3.67 -1.95
N ALA A 66 -5.06 -2.37 -1.98
CA ALA A 66 -4.82 -1.54 -3.15
C ALA A 66 -3.33 -1.50 -3.52
N LEU A 67 -2.43 -1.37 -2.54
CA LEU A 67 -0.98 -1.40 -2.77
C LEU A 67 -0.49 -2.76 -3.28
N ASN A 68 -1.04 -3.85 -2.75
CA ASN A 68 -0.74 -5.19 -3.27
C ASN A 68 -1.16 -5.33 -4.74
N GLY A 69 -2.28 -4.71 -5.13
CA GLY A 69 -2.71 -4.61 -6.53
C GLY A 69 -1.73 -3.83 -7.41
N ASP A 70 -1.04 -2.83 -6.85
CA ASP A 70 0.05 -2.09 -7.51
C ASP A 70 1.41 -2.84 -7.45
N GLY A 71 1.46 -4.03 -6.87
CA GLY A 71 2.69 -4.82 -6.75
C GLY A 71 3.61 -4.43 -5.58
N VAL A 72 3.12 -3.66 -4.60
CA VAL A 72 3.88 -3.29 -3.39
C VAL A 72 3.19 -3.84 -2.16
N THR A 73 3.90 -4.69 -1.40
CA THR A 73 3.38 -5.27 -0.15
C THR A 73 4.05 -4.61 1.05
N PRO A 74 3.33 -3.85 1.89
CA PRO A 74 3.90 -3.27 3.11
C PRO A 74 4.18 -4.38 4.14
N LEU A 75 5.44 -4.83 4.26
CA LEU A 75 5.79 -5.98 5.12
C LEU A 75 6.13 -5.62 6.57
N LYS A 76 6.73 -4.44 6.81
CA LYS A 76 7.40 -4.16 8.09
C LYS A 76 6.57 -3.38 9.11
N ARG A 77 5.95 -2.27 8.71
CA ARG A 77 5.48 -1.27 9.67
C ARG A 77 4.20 -0.55 9.26
N SER A 78 4.26 0.35 8.27
CA SER A 78 3.13 1.24 8.00
C SER A 78 3.14 1.81 6.57
N ALA A 79 1.96 1.83 5.94
CA ALA A 79 1.68 2.51 4.69
C ALA A 79 0.63 3.61 4.89
N PHE A 80 1.06 4.86 4.76
CA PHE A 80 0.22 6.03 4.96
C PHE A 80 -0.37 6.49 3.64
N ARG A 81 -1.67 6.35 3.48
CA ARG A 81 -2.42 7.02 2.42
C ARG A 81 -2.54 8.51 2.74
N ILE A 82 -2.08 9.37 1.84
CA ILE A 82 -2.03 10.82 2.06
C ILE A 82 -2.86 11.49 0.96
N ASN A 83 -4.10 11.88 1.26
CA ASN A 83 -4.95 12.62 0.31
C ASN A 83 -5.30 14.03 0.82
N LYS A 84 -5.08 14.30 2.11
CA LYS A 84 -5.34 15.57 2.75
C LYS A 84 -4.13 16.02 3.57
N PRO A 85 -3.97 17.34 3.79
CA PRO A 85 -2.95 17.86 4.68
C PRO A 85 -3.03 17.33 6.11
N LEU A 86 -4.21 16.88 6.57
CA LEU A 86 -4.35 16.26 7.88
C LEU A 86 -3.63 14.90 7.96
N ASP A 87 -3.62 14.14 6.87
CA ASP A 87 -3.00 12.81 6.82
C ASP A 87 -1.48 12.93 6.93
N LEU A 88 -0.88 14.02 6.44
CA LEU A 88 0.53 14.34 6.67
C LEU A 88 0.83 14.42 8.17
N LYS A 89 -0.02 15.09 8.95
CA LYS A 89 0.17 15.19 10.41
C LYS A 89 0.05 13.81 11.08
N VAL A 90 -0.89 12.99 10.62
CA VAL A 90 -1.08 11.62 11.11
C VAL A 90 0.13 10.75 10.80
N ALA A 91 0.76 10.96 9.65
CA ALA A 91 2.02 10.30 9.26
C ALA A 91 3.28 10.93 9.91
N GLY A 92 3.12 11.93 10.78
CA GLY A 92 4.24 12.63 11.43
C GLY A 92 5.05 13.56 10.50
N LEU A 93 4.50 13.91 9.33
CA LEU A 93 5.14 14.73 8.31
C LEU A 93 4.75 16.21 8.43
N SER A 94 5.66 17.08 7.95
CA SER A 94 5.39 18.51 7.83
C SER A 94 4.38 18.81 6.73
N LEU A 95 3.62 19.89 6.89
CA LEU A 95 2.75 20.38 5.83
C LEU A 95 3.57 20.97 4.66
N PRO A 96 3.05 20.94 3.41
CA PRO A 96 3.69 21.61 2.29
C PRO A 96 3.83 23.11 2.59
N LYS A 97 4.99 23.67 2.22
CA LYS A 97 5.28 25.10 2.40
C LYS A 97 4.43 25.99 1.49
N THR A 98 4.00 25.46 0.34
CA THR A 98 3.26 26.19 -0.70
C THR A 98 2.22 25.26 -1.32
N ASN A 99 1.00 25.77 -1.55
CA ASN A 99 -0.08 25.05 -2.22
C ASN A 99 -0.91 26.05 -3.07
N PRO A 100 -1.02 25.87 -4.40
CA PRO A 100 -0.42 24.81 -5.20
C PRO A 100 1.09 25.00 -5.40
N LEU A 101 1.84 23.91 -5.38
CA LEU A 101 3.28 23.90 -5.68
C LEU A 101 3.48 23.94 -7.20
N LYS A 102 4.17 24.98 -7.70
CA LYS A 102 4.51 25.10 -9.12
C LYS A 102 5.91 24.53 -9.34
N VAL A 103 5.98 23.35 -9.95
CA VAL A 103 7.24 22.70 -10.36
C VAL A 103 7.20 22.50 -11.86
N ARG A 104 8.32 22.68 -12.56
CA ARG A 104 8.45 22.29 -13.96
C ARG A 104 9.23 20.99 -14.03
N GLY A 105 8.66 20.00 -14.70
CA GLY A 105 9.31 18.71 -14.88
C GLY A 105 10.51 18.77 -15.83
N LYS A 106 11.45 17.83 -15.65
CA LYS A 106 12.51 17.53 -16.64
C LYS A 106 12.08 16.34 -17.48
N PRO A 107 12.16 16.39 -18.82
CA PRO A 107 11.68 15.30 -19.67
C PRO A 107 12.34 13.96 -19.28
N ILE A 108 11.51 12.93 -19.12
CA ILE A 108 11.95 11.56 -18.85
C ILE A 108 11.57 10.65 -20.02
N PRO A 109 12.34 9.58 -20.30
CA PRO A 109 12.08 8.69 -21.42
C PRO A 109 10.91 7.73 -21.17
N GLU A 110 10.24 7.35 -22.25
CA GLU A 110 9.24 6.28 -22.29
C GLU A 110 9.90 4.94 -22.58
N ALA A 111 9.48 3.89 -21.88
CA ALA A 111 9.91 2.53 -22.14
C ALA A 111 9.47 2.06 -23.53
N GLY A 112 10.36 1.37 -24.25
CA GLY A 112 10.12 0.95 -25.63
C GLY A 112 10.60 1.94 -26.70
N THR A 113 11.10 3.10 -26.29
CA THR A 113 11.77 4.05 -27.20
C THR A 113 13.25 3.73 -27.35
N GLU A 114 13.92 4.36 -28.32
CA GLU A 114 15.38 4.24 -28.49
C GLU A 114 16.17 4.67 -27.23
N ALA A 115 15.56 5.49 -26.37
CA ALA A 115 16.19 6.00 -25.15
C ALA A 115 16.09 5.02 -23.96
N LEU A 116 15.09 4.13 -23.93
CA LEU A 116 14.85 3.23 -22.81
C LEU A 116 14.20 1.92 -23.27
N SER A 117 14.88 0.79 -23.06
CA SER A 117 14.33 -0.53 -23.35
C SER A 117 13.30 -0.95 -22.30
N PHE A 118 12.32 -1.77 -22.71
CA PHE A 118 11.35 -2.38 -21.80
C PHE A 118 12.05 -3.25 -20.73
N GLU A 119 13.05 -4.03 -21.12
CA GLU A 119 13.77 -4.90 -20.18
C GLU A 119 14.43 -4.13 -19.04
N SER A 120 15.07 -2.99 -19.34
CA SER A 120 15.69 -2.16 -18.31
C SER A 120 14.64 -1.48 -17.43
N PHE A 121 13.54 -0.99 -18.02
CA PHE A 121 12.44 -0.41 -17.25
C PHE A 121 11.81 -1.43 -16.29
N ASP A 122 11.51 -2.63 -16.76
CA ASP A 122 10.90 -3.70 -15.97
C ASP A 122 11.81 -4.13 -14.82
N GLN A 123 13.12 -4.21 -15.06
CA GLN A 123 14.10 -4.48 -14.02
C GLN A 123 14.04 -3.43 -12.90
N PHE A 124 14.16 -2.14 -13.23
CA PHE A 124 14.09 -1.07 -12.22
C PHE A 124 12.72 -0.98 -11.56
N CYS A 125 11.64 -1.27 -12.29
CA CYS A 125 10.28 -1.30 -11.76
C CYS A 125 10.12 -2.39 -10.70
N GLN A 126 10.59 -3.61 -11.00
CA GLN A 126 10.54 -4.74 -10.08
C GLN A 126 11.42 -4.47 -8.84
N GLU A 127 12.66 -4.00 -9.04
CA GLU A 127 13.56 -3.64 -7.95
C GLU A 127 12.97 -2.54 -7.06
N ALA A 128 12.33 -1.52 -7.65
CA ALA A 128 11.66 -0.47 -6.89
C ALA A 128 10.52 -1.03 -6.04
N ARG A 129 9.66 -1.89 -6.60
CA ARG A 129 8.54 -2.52 -5.88
C ARG A 129 9.04 -3.38 -4.72
N ASP A 130 10.08 -4.18 -4.93
CA ASP A 130 10.66 -5.05 -3.91
C ASP A 130 11.28 -4.24 -2.76
N GLN A 131 12.07 -3.22 -3.09
CA GLN A 131 12.70 -2.37 -2.07
C GLN A 131 11.68 -1.50 -1.31
N LEU A 132 10.65 -0.99 -1.99
CA LEU A 132 9.54 -0.28 -1.36
C LEU A 132 8.77 -1.21 -0.40
N SER A 133 8.55 -2.47 -0.77
CA SER A 133 7.91 -3.48 0.09
C SER A 133 8.72 -3.78 1.35
N LEU A 134 10.05 -3.69 1.25
CA LEU A 134 10.99 -3.85 2.36
C LEU A 134 11.22 -2.58 3.18
N SER A 135 10.65 -1.44 2.79
CA SER A 135 10.83 -0.18 3.51
C SER A 135 10.10 -0.17 4.85
N ASP A 136 10.62 0.63 5.79
CA ASP A 136 10.01 0.75 7.13
C ASP A 136 8.74 1.60 7.12
N SER A 137 8.57 2.51 6.16
CA SER A 137 7.39 3.34 6.07
C SER A 137 7.17 3.75 4.63
N LEU A 138 5.93 3.56 4.17
CA LEU A 138 5.48 4.00 2.86
C LEU A 138 4.59 5.22 3.02
N PHE A 139 4.87 6.24 2.24
CA PHE A 139 4.08 7.46 2.13
C PHE A 139 3.48 7.48 0.74
N CYS A 140 2.15 7.54 0.69
CA CYS A 140 1.41 7.42 -0.56
C CYS A 140 0.53 8.63 -0.82
N PRO A 141 1.10 9.75 -1.34
CA PRO A 141 0.32 10.87 -1.84
C PRO A 141 -0.63 10.43 -2.98
N GLU A 142 -1.92 10.73 -2.82
CA GLU A 142 -2.94 10.52 -3.84
C GLU A 142 -3.61 11.84 -4.22
N GLY A 143 -3.88 12.02 -5.51
CA GLY A 143 -4.54 13.21 -6.04
C GLY A 143 -4.85 13.10 -7.52
N HIS A 144 -5.11 14.23 -8.15
CA HIS A 144 -5.20 14.35 -9.60
C HIS A 144 -4.00 15.10 -10.16
N VAL A 145 -3.67 14.86 -11.42
CA VAL A 145 -2.72 15.71 -12.16
C VAL A 145 -3.29 17.14 -12.23
N PRO A 146 -2.49 18.19 -11.98
CA PRO A 146 -2.98 19.56 -11.99
C PRO A 146 -3.75 19.93 -13.26
N GLY A 147 -4.98 20.44 -13.08
CA GLY A 147 -5.82 20.85 -14.20
C GLY A 147 -6.51 19.70 -14.94
N THR A 148 -6.42 18.47 -14.45
CA THR A 148 -7.13 17.31 -15.01
C THR A 148 -7.86 16.51 -13.92
N HIS A 149 -8.57 15.46 -14.33
CA HIS A 149 -9.22 14.51 -13.43
C HIS A 149 -8.52 13.13 -13.40
N THR A 150 -7.33 13.04 -14.00
CA THR A 150 -6.55 11.79 -14.04
C THR A 150 -5.98 11.50 -12.65
N GLY A 151 -6.40 10.39 -12.06
CA GLY A 151 -5.96 9.97 -10.73
C GLY A 151 -4.51 9.50 -10.71
N VAL A 152 -3.77 9.94 -9.70
CA VAL A 152 -2.36 9.58 -9.48
C VAL A 152 -2.20 9.03 -8.07
N ARG A 153 -1.50 7.91 -7.95
CA ARG A 153 -0.95 7.42 -6.68
C ARG A 153 0.56 7.39 -6.79
N VAL A 154 1.22 8.12 -5.91
CA VAL A 154 2.67 8.04 -5.75
C VAL A 154 2.95 7.14 -4.56
N ILE A 155 3.82 6.15 -4.69
CA ILE A 155 4.24 5.23 -3.63
C ILE A 155 5.72 5.51 -3.36
N SER A 156 6.04 6.00 -2.17
CA SER A 156 7.41 6.37 -1.82
C SER A 156 7.80 5.99 -0.41
N ASN A 157 9.08 5.69 -0.20
CA ASN A 157 9.69 5.60 1.13
C ASN A 157 10.19 6.98 1.64
N SER A 158 10.08 8.04 0.83
CA SER A 158 10.59 9.37 1.15
C SER A 158 9.62 10.21 1.98
N SER A 159 10.03 10.52 3.21
CA SER A 159 9.29 11.44 4.09
C SER A 159 9.39 12.91 3.64
N THR A 160 10.42 13.26 2.87
CA THR A 160 10.68 14.64 2.45
C THR A 160 9.93 15.02 1.18
N LEU A 161 9.73 14.06 0.26
CA LEU A 161 9.02 14.28 -1.00
C LEU A 161 7.49 14.24 -0.83
N ALA A 162 6.99 13.40 0.07
CA ALA A 162 5.54 13.19 0.23
C ALA A 162 4.72 14.49 0.46
N PRO A 163 5.15 15.45 1.32
CA PRO A 163 4.45 16.72 1.46
C PRO A 163 4.45 17.57 0.19
N ASN A 164 5.58 17.59 -0.53
CA ASN A 164 5.72 18.40 -1.75
C ASN A 164 4.87 17.83 -2.88
N LEU A 165 4.81 16.50 -3.01
CA LEU A 165 3.96 15.80 -3.95
C LEU A 165 2.47 16.07 -3.68
N LEU A 166 2.05 16.02 -2.41
CA LEU A 166 0.69 16.42 -2.05
C LEU A 166 0.40 17.90 -2.35
N GLY A 167 1.41 18.78 -2.22
CA GLY A 167 1.29 20.20 -2.57
C GLY A 167 1.19 20.45 -4.08
N TYR A 168 1.74 19.54 -4.89
CA TYR A 168 1.69 19.58 -6.35
C TYR A 168 0.36 19.04 -6.89
N LEU A 169 -0.09 17.88 -6.41
CA LEU A 169 -1.30 17.22 -6.90
C LEU A 169 -2.59 17.97 -6.53
N ASP A 170 -3.56 17.95 -7.45
CA ASP A 170 -4.90 18.44 -7.18
C ASP A 170 -5.64 17.50 -6.23
N ARG A 171 -6.48 18.05 -5.36
CA ARG A 171 -7.15 17.24 -4.33
C ARG A 171 -8.17 16.28 -4.95
N CYS A 172 -8.10 15.02 -4.55
CA CYS A 172 -9.09 14.00 -4.88
C CYS A 172 -9.85 13.59 -3.60
N PRO A 173 -11.06 14.12 -3.33
CA PRO A 173 -11.80 13.79 -2.11
C PRO A 173 -12.50 12.43 -2.22
N LYS A 174 -11.75 11.34 -2.44
CA LYS A 174 -12.29 9.97 -2.39
C LYS A 174 -12.18 9.42 -0.97
N LYS A 175 -13.29 8.86 -0.47
CA LYS A 175 -13.37 8.29 0.88
C LYS A 175 -12.56 7.00 0.97
N SER A 176 -12.78 6.06 0.04
CA SER A 176 -12.03 4.80 -0.06
C SER A 176 -10.85 4.90 -1.02
N PRO A 177 -9.81 4.07 -0.86
CA PRO A 177 -8.74 3.96 -1.84
C PRO A 177 -9.30 3.30 -3.11
N PRO A 178 -9.05 3.85 -4.30
CA PRO A 178 -9.39 3.15 -5.53
C PRO A 178 -8.53 1.89 -5.66
N GLY A 179 -9.12 0.81 -6.19
CA GLY A 179 -8.41 -0.45 -6.39
C GLY A 179 -7.28 -0.34 -7.42
N SER A 180 -7.46 0.49 -8.44
CA SER A 180 -6.45 0.82 -9.46
C SER A 180 -6.51 2.32 -9.76
N MET A 181 -5.34 2.93 -9.95
CA MET A 181 -5.20 4.30 -10.42
C MET A 181 -4.75 4.31 -11.88
N PRO A 182 -5.19 5.31 -12.69
CA PRO A 182 -4.68 5.49 -14.04
C PRO A 182 -3.16 5.68 -14.11
N ILE A 183 -2.58 6.38 -13.12
CA ILE A 183 -1.14 6.60 -13.03
C ILE A 183 -0.65 6.14 -11.65
N THR A 184 0.29 5.21 -11.65
CA THR A 184 1.01 4.76 -10.45
C THR A 184 2.48 5.12 -10.57
N CYS A 185 3.02 5.82 -9.58
CA CYS A 185 4.41 6.27 -9.57
C CYS A 185 5.17 5.63 -8.41
N PHE A 186 6.21 4.86 -8.70
CA PHE A 186 7.12 4.27 -7.73
C PHE A 186 8.33 5.19 -7.54
N VAL A 187 8.51 5.70 -6.32
CA VAL A 187 9.59 6.63 -5.97
C VAL A 187 10.43 6.05 -4.86
N LEU A 188 11.63 5.58 -5.21
CA LEU A 188 12.56 4.94 -4.27
C LEU A 188 13.74 5.87 -3.96
N GLU A 189 13.82 6.29 -2.70
CA GLU A 189 14.97 7.00 -2.13
C GLU A 189 15.98 6.01 -1.54
N GLY A 190 17.28 6.32 -1.68
CA GLY A 190 18.38 5.51 -1.15
C GLY A 190 18.91 4.43 -2.10
N HIS A 191 18.51 4.46 -3.37
CA HIS A 191 19.02 3.55 -4.39
C HIS A 191 20.44 3.96 -4.85
N ALA A 192 21.28 2.98 -5.20
CA ALA A 192 22.66 3.23 -5.61
C ALA A 192 22.75 3.86 -7.01
N GLU A 193 21.80 3.50 -7.89
CA GLU A 193 21.71 4.00 -9.25
C GLU A 193 20.57 5.00 -9.38
N GLU A 194 20.76 6.03 -10.21
CA GLU A 194 19.73 6.99 -10.57
C GLU A 194 19.04 6.54 -11.86
N PHE A 195 17.71 6.41 -11.81
CA PHE A 195 16.92 6.06 -12.96
C PHE A 195 15.55 6.75 -12.92
N SER A 196 15.06 7.15 -14.09
CA SER A 196 13.73 7.73 -14.26
C SER A 196 13.17 7.35 -15.61
N GLY A 197 11.95 6.82 -15.64
CA GLY A 197 11.24 6.47 -16.87
C GLY A 197 9.76 6.25 -16.61
N TYR A 198 8.98 6.13 -17.69
CA TYR A 198 7.58 5.73 -17.60
C TYR A 198 7.24 4.71 -18.69
N SER A 199 6.19 3.94 -18.47
CA SER A 199 5.63 2.97 -19.40
C SER A 199 4.11 3.06 -19.39
N ILE A 200 3.48 2.72 -20.50
CA ILE A 200 2.02 2.63 -20.65
C ILE A 200 1.70 1.18 -20.97
N GLU A 201 0.82 0.61 -20.18
CA GLU A 201 0.40 -0.78 -20.30
C GLU A 201 -1.12 -0.84 -20.43
N GLU A 202 -1.59 -1.74 -21.28
CA GLU A 202 -3.01 -2.05 -21.41
C GLU A 202 -3.36 -3.16 -20.42
N ILE A 203 -4.27 -2.88 -19.50
CA ILE A 203 -4.77 -3.85 -18.53
C ILE A 203 -6.24 -4.14 -18.75
N GLU A 204 -6.65 -5.39 -18.53
CA GLU A 204 -8.05 -5.76 -18.52
C GLU A 204 -8.66 -5.51 -17.14
N VAL A 205 -9.57 -4.55 -17.03
CA VAL A 205 -10.27 -4.23 -15.79
C VAL A 205 -11.64 -4.90 -15.80
N PRO A 206 -12.03 -5.62 -14.73
CA PRO A 206 -13.35 -6.21 -14.65
C PRO A 206 -14.44 -5.13 -14.60
N ILE A 207 -15.47 -5.26 -15.44
CA ILE A 207 -16.64 -4.40 -15.46
C ILE A 207 -17.59 -4.89 -14.37
N ALA A 208 -18.09 -3.96 -13.54
CA ALA A 208 -19.15 -4.28 -12.60
C ALA A 208 -20.40 -4.71 -13.40
N PRO A 209 -21.00 -5.88 -13.11
CA PRO A 209 -22.17 -6.31 -13.84
C PRO A 209 -23.32 -5.32 -13.64
N GLU A 210 -24.22 -5.24 -14.61
CA GLU A 210 -25.38 -4.35 -14.56
C GLU A 210 -26.24 -4.62 -13.32
N GLU A 211 -26.94 -3.60 -12.82
CA GLU A 211 -27.80 -3.74 -11.64
C GLU A 211 -28.80 -4.90 -11.80
N GLY A 212 -28.72 -5.88 -10.88
CA GLY A 212 -29.58 -7.05 -10.88
C GLY A 212 -29.00 -8.29 -11.56
N VAL A 213 -27.80 -8.20 -12.16
CA VAL A 213 -27.06 -9.33 -12.72
C VAL A 213 -25.83 -9.59 -11.85
N SER A 214 -25.65 -10.82 -11.36
CA SER A 214 -24.43 -11.19 -10.66
C SER A 214 -23.43 -11.85 -11.61
N VAL A 215 -22.14 -11.85 -11.23
CA VAL A 215 -21.10 -12.61 -11.95
C VAL A 215 -21.45 -14.10 -12.01
N PHE A 216 -22.21 -14.59 -11.03
CA PHE A 216 -22.69 -15.98 -11.00
C PHE A 216 -23.73 -16.26 -12.09
N ASP A 217 -24.56 -15.27 -12.43
CA ASP A 217 -25.59 -15.39 -13.47
C ASP A 217 -24.99 -15.35 -14.89
N LEU A 218 -23.88 -14.62 -15.07
CA LEU A 218 -23.18 -14.51 -16.36
C LEU A 218 -22.25 -15.70 -16.64
N GLY A 219 -21.79 -16.40 -15.61
CA GLY A 219 -20.78 -17.48 -15.73
C GLY A 219 -19.38 -16.99 -16.14
N TYR A 220 -19.22 -15.69 -16.41
CA TYR A 220 -17.95 -14.99 -16.64
C TYR A 220 -18.06 -13.55 -16.15
N GLN A 221 -16.92 -12.92 -15.84
CA GLN A 221 -16.87 -11.50 -15.50
C GLN A 221 -16.44 -10.71 -16.74
N PRO A 222 -17.29 -9.82 -17.29
CA PRO A 222 -16.91 -8.99 -18.42
C PRO A 222 -15.72 -8.11 -18.05
N LYS A 223 -14.82 -7.87 -19.01
CA LYS A 223 -13.61 -7.07 -18.81
C LYS A 223 -13.51 -6.01 -19.90
N GLU A 224 -13.02 -4.83 -19.53
CA GLU A 224 -12.73 -3.72 -20.43
C GLU A 224 -11.23 -3.48 -20.46
N ALA A 225 -10.67 -3.26 -21.64
CA ALA A 225 -9.29 -2.88 -21.77
C ALA A 225 -9.11 -1.40 -21.42
N LYS A 226 -8.21 -1.13 -20.47
CA LYS A 226 -7.91 0.20 -19.98
C LYS A 226 -6.41 0.41 -19.90
N SER A 227 -5.94 1.52 -20.44
CA SER A 227 -4.53 1.90 -20.33
C SER A 227 -4.23 2.49 -18.96
N VAL A 228 -3.13 2.03 -18.39
CA VAL A 228 -2.54 2.52 -17.15
C VAL A 228 -1.10 2.89 -17.40
N ALA A 229 -0.64 3.92 -16.71
CA ALA A 229 0.75 4.35 -16.79
C ALA A 229 1.49 4.05 -15.50
N THR A 230 2.69 3.52 -15.65
CA THR A 230 3.63 3.27 -14.57
C THR A 230 4.80 4.24 -14.71
N VAL A 231 5.10 5.00 -13.66
CA VAL A 231 6.27 5.88 -13.58
C VAL A 231 7.22 5.33 -12.54
N VAL A 232 8.50 5.21 -12.87
CA VAL A 232 9.53 4.74 -11.94
C VAL A 232 10.59 5.82 -11.82
N VAL A 233 10.88 6.24 -10.58
CA VAL A 233 11.96 7.17 -10.26
C VAL A 233 12.73 6.61 -9.06
N VAL A 234 13.99 6.25 -9.28
CA VAL A 234 14.87 5.71 -8.25
C VAL A 234 16.16 6.53 -8.18
N GLY A 235 16.73 6.65 -6.99
CA GLY A 235 18.03 7.29 -6.80
C GLY A 235 18.36 7.51 -5.32
N ALA A 236 19.57 8.00 -5.07
CA ALA A 236 19.98 8.36 -3.71
C ALA A 236 19.08 9.48 -3.14
N ASN A 237 18.78 10.49 -3.95
CA ASN A 237 17.86 11.59 -3.66
C ASN A 237 16.99 11.89 -4.89
N PRO A 238 15.82 11.23 -5.05
CA PRO A 238 14.96 11.43 -6.21
C PRO A 238 14.52 12.89 -6.37
N ASP A 239 14.67 13.43 -7.58
CA ASP A 239 14.28 14.81 -7.89
C ASP A 239 12.76 14.91 -8.10
N LEU A 240 12.12 15.84 -7.40
CA LEU A 240 10.69 16.16 -7.56
C LEU A 240 10.37 16.53 -9.01
N ALA A 241 11.30 17.19 -9.72
CA ALA A 241 11.11 17.55 -11.12
C ALA A 241 10.97 16.32 -12.02
N ASN A 242 11.68 15.22 -11.75
CA ASN A 242 11.58 13.99 -12.55
C ASN A 242 10.24 13.29 -12.30
N ILE A 243 9.78 13.28 -11.04
CA ILE A 243 8.49 12.69 -10.67
C ILE A 243 7.34 13.44 -11.35
N VAL A 244 7.36 14.78 -11.26
CA VAL A 244 6.36 15.64 -11.90
C VAL A 244 6.34 15.44 -13.41
N ALA A 245 7.52 15.37 -14.04
CA ALA A 245 7.62 15.14 -15.47
C ALA A 245 7.04 13.80 -15.90
N GLY A 246 7.31 12.74 -15.15
CA GLY A 246 6.73 11.43 -15.44
C GLY A 246 5.23 11.43 -15.34
N VAL A 247 4.67 12.04 -14.29
CA VAL A 247 3.22 12.18 -14.12
C VAL A 247 2.58 12.97 -15.27
N GLU A 248 3.19 14.07 -15.70
CA GLU A 248 2.69 14.87 -16.82
C GLU A 248 2.84 14.16 -18.18
N ALA A 249 3.95 13.45 -18.41
CA ALA A 249 4.20 12.70 -19.64
C ALA A 249 3.22 11.52 -19.77
N SER A 250 3.06 10.75 -18.69
CA SER A 250 2.08 9.67 -18.62
C SER A 250 0.65 10.16 -18.83
N GLN A 251 0.28 11.32 -18.29
CA GLN A 251 -1.06 11.88 -18.49
C GLN A 251 -1.32 12.21 -19.96
N LYS A 252 -0.35 12.79 -20.66
CA LYS A 252 -0.47 13.11 -22.08
C LYS A 252 -0.59 11.85 -22.92
N ALA A 253 0.28 10.89 -22.67
CA ALA A 253 0.34 9.67 -23.46
C ALA A 253 -0.90 8.77 -23.22
N LEU A 254 -1.46 8.74 -22.00
CA LEU A 254 -2.76 8.11 -21.75
C LEU A 254 -3.91 8.79 -22.51
N ALA A 255 -3.90 10.13 -22.59
CA ALA A 255 -4.92 10.85 -23.33
C ALA A 255 -4.82 10.60 -24.85
N GLU A 256 -3.59 10.49 -25.38
CA GLU A 256 -3.35 10.15 -26.79
C GLU A 256 -3.83 8.72 -27.11
N ASP A 257 -3.52 7.75 -26.25
CA ASP A 257 -3.95 6.36 -26.40
C ASP A 257 -5.49 6.20 -26.32
N GLU A 258 -6.17 6.93 -25.42
CA GLU A 258 -7.63 6.97 -25.36
C GLU A 258 -8.26 7.51 -26.66
N ILE A 259 -7.66 8.54 -27.27
CA ILE A 259 -8.12 9.10 -28.55
C ILE A 259 -7.91 8.10 -29.68
N GLU A 260 -6.76 7.42 -29.73
CA GLU A 260 -6.50 6.39 -30.74
C GLU A 260 -7.45 5.20 -30.61
N ARG A 261 -7.78 4.81 -29.37
CA ARG A 261 -8.74 3.73 -29.12
C ARG A 261 -10.14 4.12 -29.57
N ALA A 262 -10.60 5.33 -29.26
CA ALA A 262 -11.90 5.82 -29.69
C ALA A 262 -12.03 5.78 -31.22
N LYS A 263 -10.99 6.21 -31.95
CA LYS A 263 -10.95 6.12 -33.42
C LYS A 263 -11.00 4.69 -33.93
N LYS A 264 -10.22 3.78 -33.36
CA LYS A 264 -10.25 2.35 -33.75
C LYS A 264 -11.62 1.73 -33.50
N THR A 265 -12.28 2.05 -32.38
CA THR A 265 -13.63 1.55 -32.09
C THR A 265 -14.66 2.07 -33.10
N GLU A 266 -14.56 3.33 -33.53
CA GLU A 266 -15.41 3.91 -34.58
C GLU A 266 -15.17 3.23 -35.95
N GLU A 267 -13.91 3.03 -36.34
CA GLU A 267 -13.55 2.36 -37.61
C GLU A 267 -13.97 0.89 -37.67
N THR A 268 -14.03 0.20 -36.53
CA THR A 268 -14.45 -1.22 -36.48
C THR A 268 -15.98 -1.38 -36.40
N ALA A 269 -16.71 -0.29 -36.14
CA ALA A 269 -18.17 -0.27 -36.05
C ALA A 269 -18.86 0.11 -37.36
N GLU A 270 -18.14 0.67 -38.34
CA GLU A 270 -18.58 0.91 -39.72
C GLU A 270 -18.40 -0.34 -40.62
#